data_AF-A0A1G9M8H5-F1
#
_entry.id   AF-A0A1G9M8H5-F1
#
_cell.length_a   1.000
_cell.length_b   1.000
_cell.length_c   1.000
_cell.angle_alpha   90.00
_cell.angle_beta   90.00
_cell.angle_gamma   90.00
#
_symmetry.space_group_name_H-M   'P 1'
#
loop_
_entity.id
_entity.type
_entity.pdbx_description
1 polymer ?
#
loop_
_entity_poly.entity_id
_entity_poly.type
_entity_poly.pdbx_seq_one_letter_code
_entity_poly.pdbx_strand_id
1 'polypeptide(L)'
;MFRLDPETVRIFWRCEHYNNLPGDEVGNIKALGKGRRYHRVDIHNVDRLPRARIVFLLVRGFWSPWRIGHINGDSLDDRPANLYVLRRGTTVRRSGRNFPNLGK
;
A
#
# COMPACT_ATOMS: atom_id res chain seq x y z
N MET A 1 -3.08 -2.55 15.88
CA MET A 1 -2.80 -3.79 15.12
C MET A 1 -3.83 -3.92 13.99
N PHE A 2 -3.45 -4.44 12.81
CA PHE A 2 -4.30 -4.48 11.61
C PHE A 2 -4.77 -5.91 11.27
N ARG A 3 -5.92 -6.04 10.58
CA ARG A 3 -6.42 -7.27 9.94
C ARG A 3 -6.61 -7.01 8.46
N LEU A 4 -6.10 -7.88 7.59
CA LEU A 4 -6.33 -7.82 6.14
C LEU A 4 -7.43 -8.83 5.78
N ASP A 5 -8.42 -8.39 5.02
CA ASP A 5 -9.30 -9.29 4.27
C ASP A 5 -8.62 -9.64 2.94
N PRO A 6 -8.26 -10.91 2.69
CA PRO A 6 -7.51 -11.30 1.51
C PRO A 6 -8.32 -11.20 0.21
N GLU A 7 -9.65 -11.25 0.27
CA GLU A 7 -10.50 -11.23 -0.91
C GLU A 7 -10.70 -9.80 -1.42
N THR A 8 -11.02 -8.89 -0.49
CA THR A 8 -11.31 -7.48 -0.81
C THR A 8 -10.09 -6.57 -0.70
N VAL A 9 -9.02 -7.05 -0.06
CA VAL A 9 -7.80 -6.28 0.26
C VAL A 9 -8.10 -5.06 1.14
N ARG A 10 -9.23 -5.11 1.85
CA ARG A 10 -9.57 -4.13 2.86
C ARG A 10 -8.80 -4.41 4.14
N ILE A 11 -8.36 -3.35 4.80
CA ILE A 11 -7.66 -3.44 6.07
C ILE A 11 -8.64 -2.98 7.14
N PHE A 12 -8.66 -3.65 8.29
CA PHE A 12 -9.52 -3.32 9.42
C PHE A 12 -8.70 -3.13 10.69
N TRP A 13 -9.11 -2.22 11.56
CA TRP A 13 -8.52 -2.06 12.89
C TRP A 13 -8.83 -3.31 13.73
N ARG A 14 -7.83 -3.86 14.44
CA ARG A 14 -8.04 -4.96 15.41
C ARG A 14 -8.20 -4.48 16.85
N CYS A 15 -7.77 -3.25 17.12
CA CYS A 15 -7.84 -2.61 18.41
C CYS A 15 -8.42 -1.22 18.22
N GLU A 16 -8.94 -0.65 19.29
CA GLU A 16 -9.39 0.75 19.29
C GLU A 16 -8.24 1.65 18.83
N HIS A 17 -8.56 2.59 17.93
CA HIS A 17 -7.60 3.52 17.37
C HIS A 17 -8.21 4.91 17.23
N TYR A 18 -7.97 5.74 18.24
CA TYR A 18 -8.61 7.06 18.34
C TYR A 18 -10.11 6.93 18.04
N ASN A 19 -10.68 7.81 17.22
CA ASN A 19 -12.08 7.81 16.77
C ASN A 19 -12.49 6.59 15.89
N ASN A 20 -11.78 5.46 15.95
CA ASN A 20 -12.13 4.24 15.21
C ASN A 20 -12.19 3.05 16.18
N LEU A 21 -13.19 2.21 16.00
CA LEU A 21 -13.41 1.00 16.77
C LEU A 21 -12.75 -0.21 16.10
N PRO A 22 -12.49 -1.30 16.84
CA PRO A 22 -12.15 -2.58 16.24
C PRO A 22 -13.19 -2.99 15.20
N GLY A 23 -12.74 -3.36 13.99
CA GLY A 23 -13.59 -3.71 12.88
C GLY A 23 -13.80 -2.59 11.85
N ASP A 24 -13.49 -1.34 12.18
CA ASP A 24 -13.59 -0.23 11.22
C ASP A 24 -12.54 -0.37 10.11
N GLU A 25 -12.93 0.01 8.88
CA GLU A 25 -12.03 -0.02 7.73
C GLU A 25 -10.92 1.05 7.85
N VAL A 26 -9.71 0.63 7.55
CA VAL A 26 -8.51 1.45 7.62
C VAL A 26 -8.18 2.01 6.25
N GLY A 27 -8.10 3.33 6.21
CA GLY A 27 -7.45 4.06 5.14
C GLY A 27 -8.39 5.00 4.40
N ASN A 28 -7.89 6.22 4.18
CA ASN A 28 -8.61 7.26 3.47
C ASN A 28 -7.97 7.45 2.09
N ILE A 29 -8.80 7.69 1.07
CA ILE A 29 -8.30 8.11 -0.23
C ILE A 29 -7.79 9.55 -0.11
N LYS A 30 -6.56 9.80 -0.54
CA LYS A 30 -5.94 11.13 -0.58
C LYS A 30 -5.55 11.47 -1.99
N ALA A 31 -5.81 12.72 -2.37
CA ALA A 31 -5.31 13.28 -3.61
C ALA A 31 -3.81 13.55 -3.49
N LEU A 32 -3.07 13.16 -4.53
CA LEU A 32 -1.73 13.60 -4.83
C LEU A 32 -1.86 14.49 -6.08
N GLY A 33 -1.20 15.65 -6.11
CA GLY A 33 -1.37 16.63 -7.20
C GLY A 33 -1.32 16.01 -8.62
N LYS A 34 -1.91 16.69 -9.60
CA LYS A 34 -2.08 16.20 -10.99
C LYS A 34 -3.05 15.00 -11.10
N GLY A 35 -4.15 15.02 -10.34
CA GLY A 35 -5.23 14.03 -10.44
C GLY A 35 -4.91 12.63 -9.92
N ARG A 36 -3.75 12.43 -9.28
CA ARG A 36 -3.36 11.14 -8.71
C ARG A 36 -4.05 10.93 -7.36
N ARG A 37 -4.32 9.69 -7.00
CA ARG A 37 -4.93 9.34 -5.70
C ARG A 37 -4.24 8.11 -5.11
N TYR A 38 -4.21 8.01 -3.80
CA TYR A 38 -3.66 6.84 -3.10
C TYR A 38 -4.38 6.62 -1.77
N HIS A 39 -4.38 5.39 -1.28
CA HIS A 39 -4.86 5.09 0.07
C HIS A 39 -3.79 5.43 1.11
N ARG A 40 -4.18 6.20 2.13
CA ARG A 40 -3.33 6.60 3.26
C ARG A 40 -3.92 6.11 4.56
N VAL A 41 -3.07 5.58 5.42
CA VAL A 41 -3.41 5.20 6.79
C VAL A 41 -2.70 6.15 7.74
N ASP A 42 -3.49 6.78 8.61
CA ASP A 42 -2.98 7.66 9.66
C ASP A 42 -2.88 6.81 10.94
N ILE A 43 -1.68 6.76 11.55
CA ILE A 43 -1.40 5.99 12.77
C ILE A 43 -1.04 6.97 13.88
N HIS A 44 -1.93 7.09 14.87
CA HIS A 44 -1.75 7.88 16.10
C HIS A 44 -1.43 9.36 15.85
N ASN A 45 -1.86 9.91 14.71
CA ASN A 45 -1.55 11.27 14.27
C ASN A 45 -0.06 11.60 14.09
N VAL A 46 0.83 10.62 14.30
CA VAL A 46 2.29 10.79 14.17
C VAL A 46 2.73 10.34 12.78
N ASP A 47 2.30 9.15 12.36
CA ASP A 47 2.77 8.54 11.13
C ASP A 47 1.67 8.46 10.07
N ARG A 48 2.06 8.80 8.84
CA ARG A 48 1.19 8.73 7.67
C ARG A 48 1.79 7.73 6.70
N LEU A 49 1.21 6.54 6.65
CA LEU A 49 1.75 5.44 5.85
C LEU A 49 0.88 5.17 4.62
N PRO A 50 1.47 4.89 3.45
CA PRO A 50 0.72 4.36 2.32
C PRO A 50 0.11 3.00 2.66
N ARG A 51 -1.17 2.80 2.34
CA ARG A 51 -1.88 1.53 2.60
C ARG A 51 -1.16 0.34 1.95
N ALA A 52 -0.65 0.51 0.74
CA ALA A 52 0.18 -0.47 0.02
C ALA A 52 1.31 -1.06 0.89
N ARG A 53 1.95 -0.25 1.74
CA ARG A 53 3.06 -0.70 2.58
C ARG A 53 2.59 -1.58 3.74
N ILE A 54 1.41 -1.29 4.28
CA ILE A 54 0.76 -2.11 5.30
C ILE A 54 0.29 -3.44 4.69
N VAL A 55 -0.35 -3.41 3.51
CA VAL A 55 -0.71 -4.66 2.79
C VAL A 55 0.54 -5.50 2.53
N PHE A 56 1.60 -4.89 2.03
CA PHE A 56 2.86 -5.59 1.77
C PHE A 56 3.41 -6.25 3.05
N LEU A 57 3.46 -5.53 4.17
CA LEU A 57 3.89 -6.07 5.46
C LEU A 57 3.02 -7.27 5.88
N LEU A 58 1.69 -7.13 5.82
CA LEU A 58 0.76 -8.17 6.27
C LEU A 58 0.85 -9.44 5.43
N VAL A 59 1.10 -9.31 4.11
CA VAL A 59 1.17 -10.47 3.19
C VAL A 59 2.55 -11.11 3.17
N ARG A 60 3.63 -10.31 3.25
CA ARG A 60 5.01 -10.81 3.12
C ARG A 60 5.68 -11.09 4.45
N GLY A 61 5.12 -10.61 5.56
CA GLY A 61 5.65 -10.83 6.92
C GLY A 61 6.87 -9.98 7.28
N PHE A 62 7.24 -8.99 6.46
CA PHE A 62 8.37 -8.09 6.76
C PHE A 62 8.16 -6.66 6.28
N TRP A 63 8.80 -5.71 6.96
CA TRP A 63 8.79 -4.31 6.59
C TRP A 63 9.92 -4.02 5.59
N SER A 64 9.58 -3.78 4.33
CA SER A 64 10.58 -3.37 3.34
C SER A 64 11.12 -1.96 3.66
N PRO A 65 12.44 -1.73 3.68
CA PRO A 65 13.00 -0.38 3.83
C PRO A 65 12.79 0.47 2.58
N TRP A 66 12.45 -0.16 1.46
CA TRP A 66 12.29 0.47 0.15
C TRP A 66 10.84 0.91 -0.11
N ARG A 67 10.63 1.68 -1.19
CA ARG A 67 9.28 2.08 -1.59
C ARG A 67 8.51 0.90 -2.17
N ILE A 68 7.21 0.86 -1.94
CA ILE A 68 6.30 -0.09 -2.59
C ILE A 68 5.66 0.60 -3.79
N GLY A 69 5.65 -0.07 -4.94
CA GLY A 69 5.04 0.39 -6.18
C GLY A 69 3.93 -0.54 -6.65
N HIS A 70 3.16 -0.06 -7.64
CA HIS A 70 2.04 -0.75 -8.26
C HIS A 70 2.34 -1.13 -9.71
N ILE A 71 2.20 -2.41 -10.07
CA ILE A 71 2.55 -2.96 -11.40
C ILE A 71 1.71 -2.29 -12.49
N ASN A 72 0.38 -2.26 -12.33
CA ASN A 72 -0.53 -1.57 -13.26
C ASN A 72 -0.42 -0.04 -13.17
N GLY A 73 0.23 0.47 -12.12
CA GLY A 73 0.47 1.88 -11.87
C GLY A 73 -0.73 2.65 -11.33
N ASP A 74 -1.82 1.95 -11.03
CA ASP A 74 -2.92 2.45 -10.23
C ASP A 74 -2.55 2.34 -8.74
N SER A 75 -2.46 3.50 -8.08
CA SER A 75 -2.11 3.61 -6.66
C SER A 75 -3.27 3.30 -5.71
N LEU A 76 -4.46 2.98 -6.22
CA LEU A 76 -5.60 2.52 -5.42
C LEU A 76 -5.73 1.00 -5.39
N ASP A 77 -5.08 0.30 -6.32
CA ASP A 77 -5.12 -1.15 -6.44
C ASP A 77 -4.05 -1.82 -5.57
N ASP A 78 -4.31 -1.91 -4.27
CA ASP A 78 -3.36 -2.48 -3.32
C ASP A 78 -3.33 -4.01 -3.29
N ARG A 79 -3.91 -4.70 -4.29
CA ARG A 79 -3.90 -6.17 -4.36
C ARG A 79 -2.46 -6.71 -4.26
N PRO A 80 -2.18 -7.76 -3.48
CA PRO A 80 -0.81 -8.20 -3.24
C PRO A 80 -0.03 -8.58 -4.50
N ALA A 81 -0.73 -9.14 -5.50
CA ALA A 81 -0.17 -9.46 -6.81
C ALA A 81 0.22 -8.22 -7.64
N ASN A 82 -0.34 -7.04 -7.32
CA ASN A 82 -0.04 -5.77 -7.98
C ASN A 82 1.09 -4.98 -7.27
N LEU A 83 1.57 -5.44 -6.11
CA LEU A 83 2.58 -4.73 -5.32
C LEU A 83 4.00 -5.27 -5.58
N TYR A 84 4.96 -4.36 -5.69
CA TYR A 84 6.39 -4.72 -5.81
C TYR A 84 7.29 -3.73 -5.06
N VAL A 85 8.53 -4.15 -4.81
CA VAL A 85 9.53 -3.34 -4.11
C VAL A 85 10.38 -2.55 -5.11
N LEU A 86 10.42 -1.22 -4.97
CA LEU A 86 11.26 -0.31 -5.74
C LEU A 86 12.63 -0.14 -5.09
N ARG A 87 13.65 -0.86 -5.59
CA ARG A 87 15.03 -0.73 -5.14
C ARG A 87 15.63 0.62 -5.60
N ARG A 88 16.54 1.20 -4.80
CA ARG A 88 17.29 2.41 -5.19
C ARG A 88 18.01 2.17 -6.53
N GLY A 89 17.95 3.14 -7.44
CA GLY A 89 18.54 3.07 -8.78
C GLY A 89 17.63 2.48 -9.87
N THR A 90 16.50 1.87 -9.52
CA THR A 90 15.53 1.39 -10.51
C THR A 90 14.68 2.55 -11.02
N THR A 91 15.08 3.17 -12.13
CA THR A 91 14.25 4.14 -12.84
C THR A 91 13.23 3.39 -13.68
N VAL A 92 12.03 3.15 -13.15
CA VAL A 92 10.91 2.65 -13.96
C VAL A 92 10.43 3.79 -14.85
N ARG A 93 11.04 3.99 -16.02
CA ARG A 93 10.51 4.93 -17.03
C ARG A 93 9.15 4.42 -17.48
N ARG A 94 8.08 5.11 -17.06
CA ARG A 94 6.70 4.88 -17.54
C ARG A 94 6.55 5.49 -18.94
N SER A 95 7.11 4.85 -19.95
CA SER A 95 6.80 5.08 -21.36
C SER A 95 6.51 3.72 -22.01
N GLY A 96 5.22 3.37 -22.18
CA GLY A 96 4.76 2.18 -22.93
C GLY A 96 4.82 0.79 -22.24
N ARG A 97 5.57 0.64 -21.13
CA ARG A 97 5.67 -0.49 -20.17
C ARG A 97 5.89 -1.92 -20.72
N ASN A 98 7.12 -2.18 -21.19
CA ASN A 98 7.79 -3.49 -21.03
C ASN A 98 8.25 -3.65 -19.57
N PHE A 99 7.90 -4.77 -18.93
CA PHE A 99 8.35 -5.14 -17.59
C PHE A 99 9.59 -6.06 -17.69
N PRO A 100 10.72 -5.74 -17.04
CA PRO A 100 11.85 -6.66 -16.98
C PRO A 100 11.63 -7.75 -15.92
N ASN A 101 12.07 -8.96 -16.26
CA ASN A 101 11.92 -10.22 -15.52
C ASN A 101 12.09 -10.07 -14.00
N LEU A 102 11.05 -10.48 -13.26
CA LEU A 102 11.16 -10.83 -11.85
C LEU A 102 12.02 -12.10 -11.76
N GLY A 103 13.31 -11.93 -11.47
CA GLY A 103 14.22 -13.03 -11.17
C GLY A 103 13.61 -13.92 -10.07
N LYS A 104 13.53 -15.22 -10.39
CA LYS A 104 13.14 -16.28 -9.46
C LYS A 104 14.11 -16.38 -8.30
#